data_AF-A0A6B3BPH7-F1
#
_entry.id   AF-A0A6B3BPH7-F1
#
_cell.length_a   1.000
_cell.length_b   1.000
_cell.length_c   1.000
_cell.angle_alpha   90.00
_cell.angle_beta   90.00
_cell.angle_gamma   90.00
#
_symmetry.space_group_name_H-M   'P 1'
#
loop_
_entity.id
_entity.type
_entity.pdbx_description
1 polymer ?
#
loop_
_entity_poly.entity_id
_entity_poly.type
_entity_poly.pdbx_seq_one_letter_code
_entity_poly.pdbx_strand_id
1 'polypeptide(L)'
;MDEFAWGLPSSLPEKRQLRSIAVVAARFTGRGTQMALVAGEYEFTCSECDGDGSLQVIGTEGELVWDKCDECRGEGTVSYDELEAAEAIEVGRTPLRTPPTSDLHSSPLKDELDQWFGFLSDRQAESTPPANIMIGYAYGYAEAMLLADREEPAREKLDFMIRAAEEFKDHPGFPGPR
;
A
#
# COMPACT_ATOMS: atom_id res chain seq x y z
N MET A 1 22.62 -30.27 46.58
CA MET A 1 23.05 -31.02 45.41
C MET A 1 21.96 -30.94 44.36
N ASP A 2 22.06 -30.30 43.22
CA ASP A 2 23.04 -29.43 42.54
C ASP A 2 22.19 -28.92 41.34
N GLU A 3 21.90 -27.62 41.26
CA GLU A 3 22.50 -26.75 40.24
C GLU A 3 22.77 -27.44 38.89
N PHE A 4 21.92 -27.18 37.90
CA PHE A 4 22.39 -27.03 36.52
C PHE A 4 21.50 -26.06 35.74
N ALA A 5 22.02 -24.84 35.65
CA ALA A 5 21.59 -23.79 34.76
C ALA A 5 21.93 -24.13 33.31
N TRP A 6 20.96 -23.99 32.42
CA TRP A 6 21.12 -23.74 30.99
C TRP A 6 19.96 -22.80 30.63
N GLY A 7 20.14 -21.49 30.57
CA GLY A 7 20.92 -20.83 29.53
C GLY A 7 19.94 -20.31 28.47
N LEU A 8 19.12 -19.31 28.84
CA LEU A 8 18.28 -18.56 27.91
C LEU A 8 19.18 -17.92 26.83
N PRO A 9 19.02 -18.23 25.53
CA PRO A 9 19.63 -17.42 24.49
C PRO A 9 18.98 -16.03 24.50
N SER A 10 19.73 -15.09 25.06
CA SER A 10 19.47 -13.66 25.07
C SER A 10 19.95 -13.10 23.73
N SER A 11 19.10 -13.15 22.70
CA SER A 11 19.26 -12.36 21.48
C SER A 11 17.98 -12.37 20.66
N LEU A 12 17.04 -11.54 21.09
CA LEU A 12 15.90 -11.12 20.29
C LEU A 12 16.37 -9.99 19.35
N PRO A 13 16.05 -10.00 18.05
CA PRO A 13 15.80 -8.77 17.32
C PRO A 13 14.30 -8.40 17.45
N GLU A 14 13.80 -8.33 18.68
CA GLU A 14 12.52 -7.69 19.01
C GLU A 14 12.75 -6.17 18.95
N LYS A 15 12.24 -5.52 17.91
CA LYS A 15 11.66 -4.14 17.96
C LYS A 15 11.28 -3.56 16.60
N ARG A 16 11.56 -4.23 15.47
CA ARG A 16 11.20 -3.71 14.13
C ARG A 16 10.02 -4.40 13.42
N GLN A 17 9.55 -5.55 13.90
CA GLN A 17 8.53 -6.35 13.19
C GLN A 17 7.14 -6.42 13.87
N LEU A 18 6.95 -5.76 15.02
CA LEU A 18 5.68 -5.80 15.77
C LEU A 18 4.96 -4.44 15.87
N ARG A 19 5.38 -3.45 15.08
CA ARG A 19 4.66 -2.18 14.93
C ARG A 19 3.77 -2.12 13.68
N SER A 20 3.90 -3.08 12.76
CA SER A 20 3.12 -3.13 11.52
C SER A 20 1.74 -3.78 11.67
N ILE A 21 1.45 -4.46 12.79
CA ILE A 21 0.22 -5.25 12.97
C ILE A 21 -0.78 -4.58 13.94
N ALA A 22 -0.47 -3.39 14.47
CA ALA A 22 -1.25 -2.75 15.53
C ALA A 22 -1.93 -1.41 15.15
N VAL A 23 -2.14 -1.11 13.85
CA VAL A 23 -2.93 0.06 13.42
C VAL A 23 -4.30 -0.32 12.84
N VAL A 24 -4.60 -1.61 12.60
CA VAL A 24 -5.91 -2.03 12.07
C VAL A 24 -6.92 -2.38 13.18
N ALA A 25 -6.51 -2.47 14.45
CA ALA A 25 -7.39 -2.87 15.56
C ALA A 25 -7.85 -1.73 16.50
N ALA A 26 -7.57 -0.47 16.18
CA ALA A 26 -7.94 0.65 17.03
C ALA A 26 -8.74 1.71 16.29
N ARG A 27 -10.08 1.54 16.22
CA ARG A 27 -11.09 2.61 16.38
C ARG A 27 -12.52 2.08 16.16
N PHE A 28 -12.87 1.03 16.91
CA PHE A 28 -14.28 0.68 17.15
C PHE A 28 -14.83 1.55 18.29
N THR A 29 -14.84 2.88 18.13
CA THR A 29 -15.69 3.83 18.88
C THR A 29 -15.43 5.27 18.40
N GLY A 30 -16.38 5.83 17.64
CA GLY A 30 -16.69 7.26 17.68
C GLY A 30 -16.03 8.17 16.64
N ARG A 31 -16.82 8.53 15.61
CA ARG A 31 -16.76 9.73 14.75
C ARG A 31 -15.45 10.05 14.03
N GLY A 32 -15.52 9.93 12.71
CA GLY A 32 -14.59 10.52 11.75
C GLY A 32 -14.36 9.53 10.63
N THR A 33 -14.87 9.81 9.44
CA THR A 33 -14.58 9.08 8.20
C THR A 33 -13.08 9.13 7.93
N GLN A 34 -12.30 8.20 8.50
CA GLN A 34 -10.91 8.00 8.11
C GLN A 34 -10.90 7.29 6.76
N MET A 35 -10.39 7.97 5.74
CA MET A 35 -10.02 7.32 4.49
C MET A 35 -8.93 6.30 4.80
N ALA A 36 -9.11 5.06 4.36
CA ALA A 36 -8.04 4.08 4.41
C ALA A 36 -6.92 4.56 3.45
N LEU A 37 -5.87 5.15 4.00
CA LEU A 37 -4.69 5.52 3.22
C LEU A 37 -3.88 4.27 2.89
N VAL A 38 -3.22 4.34 1.74
CA VAL A 38 -2.35 3.31 1.20
C VAL A 38 -0.98 3.54 1.83
N ALA A 39 -0.40 2.54 2.50
CA ALA A 39 0.92 2.69 3.10
C ALA A 39 2.00 3.15 2.09
N GLY A 40 2.93 3.97 2.55
CA GLY A 40 3.98 4.54 1.70
C GLY A 40 4.04 6.06 1.74
N GLU A 41 4.93 6.61 0.92
CA GLU A 41 5.26 8.04 0.98
C GLU A 41 4.26 8.90 0.20
N TYR A 42 3.62 9.80 0.92
CA TYR A 42 2.80 10.87 0.39
C TYR A 42 3.61 12.16 0.33
N GLU A 43 3.46 12.94 -0.73
CA GLU A 43 4.13 14.23 -0.86
C GLU A 43 3.13 15.35 -0.62
N PHE A 44 3.50 16.36 0.16
CA PHE A 44 2.69 17.54 0.45
C PHE A 44 3.51 18.82 0.22
N THR A 45 2.83 19.92 -0.11
CA THR A 45 3.44 21.26 -0.04
C THR A 45 3.87 21.54 1.39
N CYS A 46 5.11 21.96 1.62
CA CYS A 46 5.62 22.33 2.94
C CYS A 46 4.75 23.43 3.56
N SER A 47 4.33 23.23 4.81
CA SER A 47 3.45 24.15 5.52
C SER A 47 4.18 25.35 6.09
N GLU A 48 5.45 25.19 6.47
CA GLU A 48 6.21 26.32 7.02
C GLU A 48 6.51 27.38 5.96
N CYS A 49 6.92 26.96 4.76
CA CYS A 49 7.31 27.88 3.69
C CYS A 49 6.31 27.98 2.53
N ASP A 50 5.10 27.46 2.69
CA ASP A 50 4.04 27.46 1.66
C ASP A 50 4.49 26.98 0.26
N GLY A 51 5.50 26.10 0.20
CA GLY A 51 6.07 25.62 -1.05
C GLY A 51 7.23 26.42 -1.64
N ASP A 52 7.60 27.57 -1.07
CA ASP A 52 8.68 28.42 -1.59
C ASP A 52 10.09 27.85 -1.35
N GLY A 53 10.24 26.91 -0.40
CA GLY A 53 11.52 26.33 0.00
C GLY A 53 12.38 27.24 0.89
N SER A 54 11.99 28.50 1.08
CA SER A 54 12.75 29.46 1.88
C SER A 54 11.87 30.28 2.79
N LEU A 55 12.41 30.72 3.92
CA LEU A 55 11.77 31.59 4.88
C LEU A 55 12.58 32.86 5.08
N GLN A 56 11.90 33.97 5.33
CA GLN A 56 12.56 35.20 5.72
C GLN A 56 12.76 35.20 7.24
N VAL A 57 14.02 35.25 7.68
CA VAL A 57 14.41 35.23 9.08
C VAL A 57 15.18 36.50 9.45
N ILE A 58 15.25 36.80 10.75
CA ILE A 58 16.03 37.93 11.26
C ILE A 58 17.45 37.44 11.55
N GLY A 59 18.42 38.00 10.82
CA GLY A 59 19.84 37.74 10.98
C GLY A 59 20.40 38.25 12.30
N THR A 60 21.64 37.87 12.61
CA THR A 60 22.31 38.24 13.87
C THR A 60 22.53 39.74 14.01
N GLU A 61 22.53 40.50 12.91
CA GLU A 61 22.66 41.96 12.92
C GLU A 61 21.30 42.68 12.80
N GLY A 62 20.19 41.93 12.86
CA GLY A 62 18.82 42.46 12.81
C GLY A 62 18.26 42.70 11.40
N GLU A 63 19.00 42.27 10.37
CA GLU A 63 18.62 42.34 8.96
C GLU A 63 17.72 41.16 8.55
N LEU A 64 16.86 41.37 7.55
CA LEU A 64 16.03 40.29 6.99
C LEU A 64 16.84 39.51 5.96
N VAL A 65 17.02 38.21 6.21
CA VAL A 65 17.75 37.29 5.33
C VAL A 65 16.81 36.18 4.90
N TRP A 66 16.93 35.76 3.64
CA TRP A 66 16.28 34.56 3.15
C TRP A 66 17.13 33.35 3.51
N ASP A 67 16.59 32.46 4.33
CA ASP A 67 17.22 31.19 4.67
C ASP A 67 16.37 30.02 4.14
N LYS A 68 16.99 28.84 4.02
CA LYS A 68 16.26 27.63 3.63
C LYS A 68 15.28 27.26 4.74
N CYS A 69 14.09 26.82 4.33
CA CYS A 69 13.15 26.23 5.28
C CYS A 69 13.74 24.92 5.81
N ASP A 70 13.77 24.77 7.14
CA ASP A 70 14.33 23.59 7.79
C ASP A 70 13.45 22.35 7.60
N GLU A 71 12.12 22.53 7.58
CA GLU A 71 11.13 21.45 7.42
C GLU A 71 11.29 20.74 6.06
N CYS A 72 11.34 21.50 4.96
CA CYS A 72 11.51 20.96 3.60
C CYS A 72 12.96 20.99 3.09
N ARG A 73 13.91 21.47 3.89
CA ARG A 73 15.34 21.60 3.54
C ARG A 73 15.61 22.37 2.24
N GLY A 74 14.70 23.27 1.84
CA GLY A 74 14.81 24.01 0.60
C GLY A 74 14.02 23.48 -0.59
N GLU A 75 13.34 22.34 -0.47
CA GLU A 75 12.65 21.70 -1.61
C GLU A 75 11.23 22.24 -1.84
N GLY A 76 10.61 22.84 -0.81
CA GLY A 76 9.22 23.31 -0.87
C GLY A 76 8.19 22.19 -0.72
N THR A 77 8.60 20.93 -0.74
CA THR A 77 7.73 19.77 -0.49
C THR A 77 8.26 18.96 0.68
N VAL A 78 7.37 18.20 1.31
CA VAL A 78 7.68 17.28 2.41
C VAL A 78 7.04 15.92 2.13
N SER A 79 7.74 14.86 2.47
CA SER A 79 7.25 13.49 2.35
C SER A 79 6.81 12.99 3.72
N TYR A 80 5.59 12.48 3.79
CA TYR A 80 4.99 11.90 4.98
C TYR A 80 4.69 10.43 4.76
N ASP A 81 4.82 9.63 5.81
CA ASP A 81 4.26 8.28 5.82
C ASP A 81 2.73 8.30 5.89
N GLU A 82 2.08 7.15 5.80
CA GLU A 82 0.62 7.08 5.79
C GLU A 82 -0.05 7.62 7.07
N LEU A 83 0.63 7.59 8.21
CA LEU A 83 0.07 8.07 9.47
C LEU A 83 0.13 9.59 9.51
N GLU A 84 1.30 10.16 9.20
CA GLU A 84 1.51 11.60 9.11
C GLU A 84 0.65 12.22 7.99
N ALA A 85 0.48 11.51 6.87
CA ALA A 85 -0.42 11.92 5.79
C ALA A 85 -1.89 11.93 6.23
N ALA A 86 -2.32 10.97 7.06
CA ALA A 86 -3.68 10.98 7.61
C ALA A 86 -3.92 12.20 8.50
N GLU A 87 -2.97 12.52 9.37
CA GLU A 87 -3.04 13.71 10.22
C GLU A 87 -3.06 15.00 9.39
N ALA A 88 -2.23 15.08 8.35
CA ALA A 88 -2.20 16.21 7.42
C ALA A 88 -3.53 16.39 6.66
N ILE A 89 -4.15 15.30 6.21
CA ILE A 89 -5.44 15.32 5.52
C ILE A 89 -6.58 15.66 6.47
N GLU A 90 -6.55 15.18 7.73
CA GLU A 90 -7.54 15.53 8.76
C GLU A 90 -7.57 17.04 9.05
N VAL A 91 -6.42 17.73 8.94
CA VAL A 91 -6.34 19.19 9.07
C VAL A 91 -6.57 19.95 7.74
N GLY A 92 -6.96 19.24 6.67
CA GLY A 92 -7.38 19.83 5.40
C GLY A 92 -6.28 20.00 4.35
N ARG A 93 -5.08 19.43 4.56
CA ARG A 93 -4.02 19.44 3.54
C ARG A 93 -4.31 18.40 2.46
N THR A 94 -3.94 18.72 1.23
CA THR A 94 -4.09 17.81 0.08
C THR A 94 -2.71 17.33 -0.37
N PRO A 95 -2.48 16.01 -0.51
CA PRO A 95 -1.22 15.51 -1.03
C PRO A 95 -1.05 15.89 -2.50
N LEU A 96 0.16 16.29 -2.87
CA LEU A 96 0.61 16.49 -4.25
C LEU A 96 0.83 15.15 -4.97
N ARG A 97 1.32 14.16 -4.22
CA ARG A 97 1.56 12.81 -4.72
C ARG A 97 1.11 11.79 -3.68
N THR A 98 0.48 10.74 -4.15
CA THR A 98 0.13 9.56 -3.34
C THR A 98 1.05 8.38 -3.72
N PRO A 99 1.35 7.47 -2.80
CA PRO A 99 2.12 6.28 -3.11
C PRO A 99 1.41 5.43 -4.19
N PRO A 100 2.17 4.78 -5.09
CA PRO A 100 1.59 3.84 -6.04
C PRO A 100 1.00 2.66 -5.26
N THR A 101 -0.27 2.34 -5.53
CA THR A 101 -0.93 1.16 -4.94
C THR A 101 -0.16 -0.13 -5.27
N SER A 102 0.50 -0.17 -6.43
CA SER A 102 1.26 -1.30 -6.97
C SER A 102 2.26 -1.95 -6.00
N ASP A 103 2.97 -1.15 -5.19
CA ASP A 103 4.12 -1.65 -4.40
C ASP A 103 3.71 -2.28 -3.06
N LEU A 104 2.47 -2.07 -2.63
CA LEU A 104 1.86 -2.74 -1.48
C LEU A 104 1.25 -4.10 -1.79
N HIS A 105 1.29 -4.51 -3.07
CA HIS A 105 0.47 -5.60 -3.55
C HIS A 105 1.24 -6.86 -3.94
N SER A 106 2.57 -6.92 -3.82
CA SER A 106 3.33 -8.15 -4.09
C SER A 106 3.16 -9.16 -2.95
N SER A 107 1.99 -9.77 -2.90
CA SER A 107 1.75 -11.05 -2.23
C SER A 107 1.81 -12.16 -3.28
N PRO A 108 2.23 -13.38 -2.93
CA PRO A 108 2.20 -14.51 -3.85
C PRO A 108 0.82 -14.74 -4.49
N LEU A 109 -0.25 -14.36 -3.78
CA LEU A 109 -1.62 -14.44 -4.27
C LEU A 109 -1.95 -13.38 -5.34
N LYS A 110 -1.40 -12.16 -5.22
CA LYS A 110 -1.54 -11.13 -6.27
C LYS A 110 -0.79 -11.53 -7.53
N ASP A 111 0.44 -12.02 -7.41
CA ASP A 111 1.23 -12.45 -8.56
C ASP A 111 0.50 -13.57 -9.33
N GLU A 112 -0.14 -14.48 -8.60
CA GLU A 112 -0.97 -15.54 -9.18
C GLU A 112 -2.23 -14.97 -9.85
N LEU A 113 -2.95 -14.03 -9.21
CA LEU A 113 -4.08 -13.34 -9.84
C LEU A 113 -3.69 -12.64 -11.15
N ASP A 114 -2.55 -11.96 -11.17
CA ASP A 114 -2.04 -11.22 -12.33
C ASP A 114 -1.69 -12.15 -13.48
N GLN A 115 -1.05 -13.29 -13.17
CA GLN A 115 -0.72 -14.31 -14.14
C GLN A 115 -1.97 -14.88 -14.82
N TRP A 116 -2.98 -15.27 -14.05
CA TRP A 116 -4.22 -15.84 -14.58
C TRP A 116 -5.06 -14.79 -15.32
N PHE A 117 -5.14 -13.57 -14.78
CA PHE A 117 -5.86 -12.48 -15.43
C PHE A 117 -5.21 -12.09 -16.76
N GLY A 118 -3.87 -12.00 -16.82
CA GLY A 118 -3.15 -11.74 -18.06
C GLY A 118 -3.42 -12.81 -19.12
N PHE A 119 -3.30 -14.09 -18.74
CA PHE A 119 -3.57 -15.21 -19.64
C PHE A 119 -4.99 -15.17 -20.23
N LEU A 120 -6.00 -14.89 -19.41
CA LEU A 120 -7.40 -14.82 -19.83
C LEU A 120 -7.71 -13.55 -20.62
N SER A 121 -7.11 -12.42 -20.27
CA SER A 121 -7.32 -11.13 -20.95
C SER A 121 -6.80 -11.17 -22.39
N ASP A 122 -5.65 -11.81 -22.63
CA ASP A 122 -5.11 -12.03 -23.97
C ASP A 122 -6.06 -12.84 -24.87
N ARG A 123 -6.97 -13.62 -24.27
CA ARG A 123 -7.92 -14.52 -24.93
C ARG A 123 -9.36 -14.04 -24.80
N GLN A 124 -9.58 -12.79 -24.41
CA GLN A 124 -10.92 -12.24 -24.22
C GLN A 124 -11.78 -12.30 -25.49
N ALA A 125 -11.16 -12.20 -26.67
CA ALA A 125 -11.82 -12.32 -27.97
C ALA A 125 -12.18 -13.77 -28.35
N GLU A 126 -11.56 -14.76 -27.72
CA GLU A 126 -11.78 -16.20 -27.94
C GLU A 126 -12.79 -16.79 -26.94
N SER A 127 -13.02 -16.11 -25.81
CA SER A 127 -13.96 -16.54 -24.76
C SER A 127 -15.40 -16.11 -25.05
N THR A 128 -16.35 -16.96 -24.67
CA THR A 128 -17.78 -16.73 -24.90
C THR A 128 -18.40 -15.87 -23.79
N PRO A 129 -19.19 -14.82 -24.09
CA PRO A 129 -19.95 -14.12 -23.06
C PRO A 129 -20.89 -15.06 -22.31
N PRO A 130 -21.03 -14.96 -20.98
CA PRO A 130 -20.62 -13.84 -20.11
C PRO A 130 -19.25 -14.00 -19.43
N ALA A 131 -18.50 -15.08 -19.67
CA ALA A 131 -17.27 -15.39 -18.93
C ALA A 131 -16.23 -14.27 -19.07
N ASN A 132 -16.05 -13.74 -20.27
CA ASN A 132 -15.14 -12.63 -20.57
C ASN A 132 -15.45 -11.31 -19.86
N ILE A 133 -16.72 -11.01 -19.57
CA ILE A 133 -17.15 -9.84 -18.79
C ILE A 133 -16.87 -10.08 -17.30
N MET A 134 -17.07 -11.32 -16.84
CA MET A 134 -16.93 -11.68 -15.43
C MET A 134 -15.47 -11.80 -14.98
N ILE A 135 -14.51 -12.04 -15.89
CA ILE A 135 -13.08 -12.12 -15.57
C ILE A 135 -12.55 -10.78 -15.04
N GLY A 136 -12.83 -9.66 -15.74
CA GLY A 136 -12.41 -8.33 -15.29
C GLY A 136 -13.05 -7.94 -13.94
N TYR A 137 -14.33 -8.29 -13.76
CA TYR A 137 -15.02 -8.09 -12.48
C TYR A 137 -14.41 -8.92 -11.34
N ALA A 138 -14.13 -10.19 -11.60
CA ALA A 138 -13.54 -11.10 -10.61
C ALA A 138 -12.15 -10.63 -10.19
N TYR A 139 -11.32 -10.20 -11.15
CA TYR A 139 -9.99 -9.65 -10.88
C TYR A 139 -10.06 -8.36 -10.06
N GLY A 140 -10.83 -7.37 -10.49
CA GLY A 140 -10.97 -6.11 -9.74
C GLY A 140 -11.55 -6.30 -8.33
N TYR A 141 -12.47 -7.26 -8.16
CA TYR A 141 -12.96 -7.64 -6.83
C TYR A 141 -11.85 -8.27 -5.98
N ALA A 142 -11.07 -9.19 -6.55
CA ALA A 142 -9.98 -9.85 -5.83
C ALA A 142 -8.92 -8.83 -5.35
N GLU A 143 -8.54 -7.89 -6.21
CA GLU A 143 -7.64 -6.79 -5.83
C GLU A 143 -8.20 -5.95 -4.68
N ALA A 144 -9.49 -5.59 -4.75
CA ALA A 144 -10.16 -4.85 -3.67
C ALA A 144 -10.20 -5.66 -2.34
N MET A 145 -10.31 -6.98 -2.41
CA MET A 145 -10.28 -7.84 -1.21
C MET A 145 -8.87 -7.95 -0.63
N LEU A 146 -7.84 -8.05 -1.47
CA LEU A 146 -6.44 -8.01 -1.01
C LEU A 146 -6.10 -6.67 -0.36
N LEU A 147 -6.59 -5.56 -0.94
CA LEU A 147 -6.51 -4.23 -0.34
C LEU A 147 -7.15 -4.13 1.05
N ALA A 148 -8.19 -4.93 1.29
CA ALA A 148 -8.89 -5.01 2.56
C ALA A 148 -8.34 -6.10 3.50
N ASP A 149 -7.19 -6.70 3.18
CA ASP A 149 -6.58 -7.83 3.93
C ASP A 149 -7.52 -9.05 4.05
N ARG A 150 -8.35 -9.28 3.02
CA ARG A 150 -9.30 -10.39 2.92
C ARG A 150 -8.85 -11.37 1.85
N GLU A 151 -7.85 -12.19 2.17
CA GLU A 151 -7.29 -13.15 1.21
C GLU A 151 -8.28 -14.22 0.75
N GLU A 152 -9.10 -14.78 1.64
CA GLU A 152 -9.99 -15.90 1.31
C GLU A 152 -10.99 -15.53 0.19
N PRO A 153 -11.70 -14.38 0.25
CA PRO A 153 -12.50 -13.90 -0.88
C PRO A 153 -11.72 -13.67 -2.18
N ALA A 154 -10.45 -13.25 -2.09
CA ALA A 154 -9.59 -13.11 -3.27
C ALA A 154 -9.23 -14.48 -3.88
N ARG A 155 -8.96 -15.49 -3.03
CA ARG A 155 -8.71 -16.88 -3.45
C ARG A 155 -9.93 -17.47 -4.15
N GLU A 156 -11.15 -17.20 -3.67
CA GLU A 156 -12.37 -17.66 -4.35
C GLU A 156 -12.47 -17.11 -5.78
N LYS A 157 -12.03 -15.87 -6.01
CA LYS A 157 -12.01 -15.27 -7.36
C LYS A 157 -10.88 -15.80 -8.22
N LEU A 158 -9.73 -16.09 -7.63
CA LEU A 158 -8.66 -16.80 -8.31
C LEU A 158 -9.14 -18.19 -8.79
N ASP A 159 -9.80 -18.98 -7.94
CA ASP A 159 -10.34 -20.29 -8.31
C ASP A 159 -11.42 -20.20 -9.40
N PHE A 160 -12.18 -19.10 -9.43
CA PHE A 160 -13.07 -18.82 -10.55
C PHE A 160 -12.31 -18.61 -11.86
N MET A 161 -11.23 -17.81 -11.84
CA MET A 161 -10.40 -17.57 -13.04
C MET A 161 -9.68 -18.84 -13.51
N ILE A 162 -9.14 -19.66 -12.60
CA ILE A 162 -8.53 -20.95 -12.94
C ILE A 162 -9.53 -21.84 -13.66
N ARG A 163 -10.76 -21.99 -13.13
CA ARG A 163 -11.81 -22.78 -13.78
C ARG A 163 -12.24 -22.20 -15.12
N ALA A 164 -12.31 -20.88 -15.25
CA ALA A 164 -12.58 -20.25 -16.54
C ALA A 164 -11.45 -20.57 -17.55
N ALA A 165 -10.20 -20.59 -17.10
CA ALA A 165 -9.05 -20.88 -17.94
C ALA A 165 -8.93 -22.35 -18.36
N GLU A 166 -9.63 -23.29 -17.71
CA GLU A 166 -9.63 -24.71 -18.08
C GLU A 166 -10.07 -24.95 -19.54
N GLU A 167 -10.92 -24.05 -20.09
CA GLU A 167 -11.32 -24.11 -21.51
C GLU A 167 -10.12 -23.94 -22.46
N PHE A 168 -9.03 -23.33 -21.98
CA PHE A 168 -7.79 -23.06 -22.73
C PHE A 168 -6.61 -23.91 -22.26
N LYS A 169 -6.83 -25.03 -21.55
CA LYS A 169 -5.74 -25.87 -21.01
C LYS A 169 -4.72 -26.36 -22.05
N ASP A 170 -5.15 -26.47 -23.32
CA ASP A 170 -4.31 -26.94 -24.42
C ASP A 170 -3.57 -25.78 -25.14
N HIS A 171 -3.78 -24.52 -24.70
CA HIS A 171 -3.12 -23.36 -25.30
C HIS A 171 -1.67 -23.19 -24.83
N PRO A 172 -0.77 -22.74 -25.72
CA PRO A 172 0.56 -22.30 -25.31
C PRO A 172 0.43 -21.12 -24.34
N GLY A 173 1.17 -21.18 -23.23
CA GLY A 173 1.15 -20.17 -22.18
C GLY A 173 0.11 -20.38 -21.08
N PHE A 174 -0.61 -21.52 -21.06
CA PHE A 174 -1.45 -21.90 -19.94
C PHE A 174 -0.61 -21.97 -18.64
N PRO A 175 -0.96 -21.23 -17.57
CA PRO A 175 -0.17 -21.17 -16.34
C PRO A 175 0.05 -22.52 -15.64
N GLY A 176 -0.78 -23.52 -15.95
CA GLY A 176 -0.70 -24.86 -15.37
C GLY A 176 -1.67 -25.05 -14.19
N PRO A 177 -1.92 -26.30 -13.77
CA PRO A 177 -2.73 -26.55 -12.57
C PRO A 177 -2.01 -26.06 -11.32
N ARG A 178 -2.80 -25.56 -10.37
CA ARG A 178 -2.35 -25.17 -9.02
C ARG A 178 -2.18 -26.39 -8.12
#